data_AF-A0A8K0UPX1-F1
#
_entry.id   AF-A0A8K0UPX1-F1
#
_cell.length_a   1.000
_cell.length_b   1.000
_cell.length_c   1.000
_cell.angle_alpha   90.00
_cell.angle_beta   90.00
_cell.angle_gamma   90.00
#
_symmetry.space_group_name_H-M   'P 1'
#
loop_
_entity.id
_entity.type
_entity.pdbx_description
1 polymer ?
#
loop_
_entity_poly.entity_id
_entity_poly.type
_entity_poly.pdbx_seq_one_letter_code
_entity_poly.pdbx_strand_id
1 'polypeptide(L)'
;MYAQPPSRTYKFVPLTYSSPNPSLQEELDLGRTDRRVTTGRPPAQALVPRDSADGTPHLREMLGLGPSDTVDLSSLSDPPPGAKPSYPYPVLIQLAINGSPRKRLTLSEIYSAIEERFEWFKNTDDKAWQGSIRHTLSLKSCFRTISRPITEPGKGNYWIVDFSMGDGNKRPRKR
;
A
#
# COMPACT_ATOMS: atom_id res chain seq x y z
N MET A 1 -42.91 -3.02 -39.83
CA MET A 1 -43.43 -3.80 -38.69
C MET A 1 -42.26 -4.09 -37.76
N TYR A 2 -42.13 -3.40 -36.63
CA TYR A 2 -41.07 -3.67 -35.66
C TYR A 2 -41.66 -4.49 -34.50
N ALA A 3 -41.17 -5.71 -34.32
CA ALA A 3 -41.56 -6.59 -33.23
C ALA A 3 -40.84 -6.17 -31.93
N GLN A 4 -41.60 -5.90 -30.87
CA GLN A 4 -41.07 -5.72 -29.52
C GLN A 4 -40.65 -7.07 -28.92
N PRO A 5 -39.56 -7.14 -28.12
CA PRO A 5 -39.25 -8.32 -27.32
C PRO A 5 -40.09 -8.36 -26.02
N PRO A 6 -40.45 -9.56 -25.51
CA PRO A 6 -41.28 -9.68 -24.32
C PRO A 6 -40.51 -9.37 -23.02
N SER A 7 -41.20 -8.65 -22.14
CA SER A 7 -40.75 -8.27 -20.79
C SER A 7 -40.59 -9.49 -19.89
N ARG A 8 -39.35 -9.77 -19.45
CA ARG A 8 -39.05 -10.86 -18.51
C ARG A 8 -39.24 -10.39 -17.08
N THR A 9 -40.44 -10.58 -16.54
CA THR A 9 -40.76 -10.31 -15.14
C THR A 9 -40.00 -11.29 -14.22
N TYR A 10 -38.96 -10.81 -13.56
CA TYR A 10 -38.31 -11.54 -12.46
C TYR A 10 -39.14 -11.35 -11.18
N LYS A 11 -39.76 -12.44 -10.70
CA LYS A 11 -40.33 -12.48 -9.35
C LYS A 11 -39.20 -12.86 -8.38
N PHE A 12 -38.73 -11.87 -7.62
CA PHE A 12 -37.85 -12.09 -6.48
C PHE A 12 -38.67 -12.68 -5.32
N VAL A 13 -38.33 -13.88 -4.88
CA VAL A 13 -38.86 -14.49 -3.65
C VAL A 13 -37.81 -14.28 -2.56
N PRO A 14 -38.11 -13.59 -1.45
CA PRO A 14 -37.16 -13.46 -0.36
C PRO A 14 -37.13 -14.76 0.46
N LEU A 15 -35.95 -15.38 0.56
CA LEU A 15 -35.69 -16.45 1.53
C LEU A 15 -35.54 -15.82 2.91
N THR A 16 -36.53 -16.06 3.76
CA THR A 16 -36.47 -15.76 5.20
C THR A 16 -35.56 -16.78 5.87
N TYR A 17 -34.34 -16.40 6.25
CA TYR A 17 -33.55 -17.21 7.18
C TYR A 17 -33.85 -16.77 8.61
N SER A 18 -34.60 -17.63 9.30
CA SER A 18 -35.03 -17.51 10.69
C SER A 18 -33.92 -18.00 11.63
N SER A 19 -33.21 -17.04 12.25
CA SER A 19 -32.79 -16.97 13.66
C SER A 19 -32.23 -18.24 14.38
N PRO A 20 -31.90 -18.20 15.68
CA PRO A 20 -30.52 -18.24 16.17
C PRO A 20 -30.18 -19.55 16.89
N ASN A 21 -28.89 -19.83 17.08
CA ASN A 21 -28.44 -20.96 17.90
C ASN A 21 -27.72 -20.45 19.16
N PRO A 22 -28.38 -20.49 20.34
CA PRO A 22 -27.72 -20.40 21.63
C PRO A 22 -27.98 -21.67 22.47
N SER A 23 -26.93 -22.40 22.84
CA SER A 23 -26.89 -23.38 23.95
C SER A 23 -25.41 -23.61 24.27
N LEU A 24 -24.86 -23.11 25.39
CA LEU A 24 -25.04 -23.44 26.82
C LEU A 24 -24.21 -24.66 27.28
N GLN A 25 -23.31 -24.36 28.24
CA GLN A 25 -22.82 -25.14 29.41
C GLN A 25 -21.99 -26.41 29.14
N GLU A 26 -20.89 -26.73 29.85
CA GLU A 26 -20.47 -26.62 31.27
C GLU A 26 -18.92 -26.68 31.30
N GLU A 27 -18.16 -25.79 31.96
CA GLU A 27 -17.85 -25.66 33.40
C GLU A 27 -17.39 -26.96 34.11
N LEU A 28 -16.07 -27.16 34.23
CA LEU A 28 -15.42 -28.00 35.24
C LEU A 28 -14.11 -27.36 35.75
N ASP A 29 -14.30 -26.51 36.76
CA ASP A 29 -13.74 -26.51 38.12
C ASP A 29 -12.24 -26.84 38.46
N LEU A 30 -11.79 -26.04 39.44
CA LEU A 30 -10.68 -26.16 40.40
C LEU A 30 -9.23 -26.27 39.93
N GLY A 31 -8.49 -25.18 40.19
CA GLY A 31 -7.03 -25.20 40.18
C GLY A 31 -6.38 -24.01 40.89
N ARG A 32 -6.86 -23.66 42.09
CA ARG A 32 -6.19 -22.69 42.98
C ARG A 32 -4.75 -23.13 43.25
N THR A 33 -3.77 -22.45 42.65
CA THR A 33 -2.46 -22.25 43.29
C THR A 33 -1.96 -20.83 43.04
N ASP A 34 -1.93 -20.08 44.12
CA ASP A 34 -1.14 -18.87 44.30
C ASP A 34 0.33 -19.18 44.00
N ARG A 35 0.99 -18.36 43.15
CA ARG A 35 2.45 -18.17 43.19
C ARG A 35 2.91 -16.98 42.35
N ARG A 36 3.45 -16.01 43.10
CA ARG A 36 4.52 -15.05 42.75
C ARG A 36 4.18 -13.93 41.75
N VAL A 37 3.92 -12.77 42.34
CA VAL A 37 4.55 -11.51 41.92
C VAL A 37 6.06 -11.76 41.79
N THR A 38 6.56 -11.78 40.56
CA THR A 38 7.97 -11.59 40.24
C THR A 38 8.05 -10.45 39.25
N THR A 39 8.64 -9.36 39.72
CA THR A 39 9.09 -8.21 38.95
C THR A 39 10.08 -8.69 37.89
N GLY A 40 9.55 -9.11 36.75
CA GLY A 40 10.30 -9.54 35.57
C GLY A 40 10.22 -8.46 34.51
N ARG A 41 11.20 -7.56 34.56
CA ARG A 41 11.72 -6.75 33.44
C ARG A 41 11.14 -7.19 32.08
N PRO A 42 10.35 -6.34 31.37
CA PRO A 42 9.95 -6.67 30.02
C PRO A 42 11.22 -6.89 29.18
N PRO A 43 11.27 -7.93 28.33
CA PRO A 43 12.36 -8.05 27.38
C PRO A 43 12.37 -6.76 26.57
N ALA A 44 13.55 -6.18 26.42
CA ALA A 44 13.79 -4.94 25.70
C ALA A 44 13.01 -4.98 24.39
N GLN A 45 11.82 -4.36 24.40
CA GLN A 45 11.16 -3.94 23.20
C GLN A 45 12.20 -3.06 22.55
N ALA A 46 12.76 -3.54 21.45
CA ALA A 46 13.61 -2.74 20.62
C ALA A 46 12.93 -1.38 20.53
N LEU A 47 13.63 -0.36 21.00
CA LEU A 47 13.33 1.03 20.75
C LEU A 47 13.33 1.16 19.22
N VAL A 48 12.23 0.76 18.59
CA VAL A 48 11.90 1.17 17.24
C VAL A 48 11.80 2.68 17.35
N PRO A 49 12.67 3.45 16.69
CA PRO A 49 12.58 4.90 16.73
C PRO A 49 11.18 5.28 16.33
N ARG A 50 10.43 5.78 17.32
CA ARG A 50 9.07 6.26 17.16
C ARG A 50 9.18 7.70 16.63
N ASP A 51 9.75 7.80 15.45
CA ASP A 51 9.85 8.99 14.62
C ASP A 51 9.57 8.47 13.21
N SER A 52 8.60 8.92 12.44
CA SER A 52 7.78 10.11 12.54
C SER A 52 6.77 9.98 11.39
N ALA A 53 5.48 10.24 11.62
CA ALA A 53 4.54 10.68 10.58
C ALA A 53 4.52 9.92 9.22
N ASP A 54 4.88 8.64 9.20
CA ASP A 54 4.96 7.90 7.95
C ASP A 54 3.55 7.59 7.45
N GLY A 55 3.21 8.06 6.25
CA GLY A 55 2.00 7.63 5.54
C GLY A 55 2.04 6.17 5.07
N THR A 56 2.74 5.31 5.80
CA THR A 56 2.79 3.86 5.63
C THR A 56 1.57 3.07 6.11
N PRO A 57 0.65 3.54 7.01
CA PRO A 57 -0.39 2.63 7.53
C PRO A 57 -1.32 2.13 6.42
N HIS A 58 -1.68 3.00 5.48
CA HIS A 58 -2.50 2.63 4.33
C HIS A 58 -1.81 1.62 3.41
N LEU A 59 -0.51 1.79 3.16
CA LEU A 59 0.27 0.85 2.35
C LEU A 59 0.44 -0.50 3.03
N ARG A 60 0.62 -0.51 4.35
CA ARG A 60 0.70 -1.74 5.16
C ARG A 60 -0.60 -2.52 5.14
N GLU A 61 -1.72 -1.83 5.35
CA GLU A 61 -3.06 -2.42 5.27
C GLU A 61 -3.31 -3.02 3.88
N MET A 62 -2.97 -2.30 2.81
CA MET A 62 -3.11 -2.77 1.44
C MET A 62 -2.25 -4.02 1.14
N LEU A 63 -1.09 -4.15 1.77
CA LEU A 63 -0.17 -5.27 1.59
C LEU A 63 -0.32 -6.38 2.64
N GLY A 64 -1.19 -6.21 3.64
CA GLY A 64 -1.36 -7.16 4.75
C GLY A 64 -0.11 -7.29 5.65
N LEU A 65 0.74 -6.26 5.70
CA LEU A 65 2.00 -6.27 6.44
C LEU A 65 1.79 -5.92 7.92
N GLY A 66 2.57 -6.56 8.80
CA GLY A 66 2.58 -6.27 10.21
C GLY A 66 3.21 -4.90 10.53
N PRO A 67 3.01 -4.37 11.76
CA PRO A 67 3.56 -3.08 12.18
C PRO A 67 5.09 -3.04 12.24
N SER A 68 5.75 -4.21 12.22
CA SER A 68 7.20 -4.34 12.23
C SER A 68 7.82 -4.56 10.84
N ASP A 69 7.01 -4.87 9.82
CA ASP A 69 7.53 -5.19 8.49
C ASP A 69 7.93 -3.92 7.72
N THR A 70 8.96 -4.02 6.89
CA THR A 70 9.39 -2.92 6.03
C THR A 70 8.43 -2.75 4.85
N VAL A 71 8.27 -1.51 4.41
CA VAL A 71 7.26 -1.11 3.40
C VAL A 71 8.00 -0.66 2.15
N ASP A 72 8.53 -1.65 1.44
CA ASP A 72 9.46 -1.45 0.33
C ASP A 72 8.95 -2.18 -0.93
N LEU A 73 9.63 -1.98 -2.05
CA LEU A 73 9.32 -2.70 -3.31
C LEU A 73 9.48 -4.23 -3.18
N SER A 74 10.29 -4.71 -2.23
CA SER A 74 10.47 -6.13 -1.94
C SER A 74 9.25 -6.78 -1.29
N SER A 75 8.37 -5.99 -0.67
CA SER A 75 7.15 -6.48 -0.03
C SER A 75 6.04 -6.82 -1.05
N LEU A 76 6.25 -6.51 -2.33
CA LEU A 76 5.34 -6.89 -3.41
C LEU A 76 5.61 -8.33 -3.89
N SER A 77 4.53 -9.08 -4.14
CA SER A 77 4.62 -10.41 -4.75
C SER A 77 5.33 -10.33 -6.10
N ASP A 78 6.25 -11.27 -6.33
CA ASP A 78 6.96 -11.35 -7.59
C ASP A 78 5.99 -11.69 -8.74
N PRO A 79 6.04 -10.95 -9.86
CA PRO A 79 5.31 -11.34 -11.04
C PRO A 79 5.89 -12.64 -11.62
N PRO A 80 5.13 -13.33 -12.49
CA PRO A 80 5.70 -14.38 -13.32
C PRO A 80 6.95 -13.88 -14.06
N PRO A 81 7.96 -14.73 -14.31
CA PRO A 81 9.19 -14.33 -14.99
C PRO A 81 8.89 -13.64 -16.33
N GLY A 82 9.42 -12.44 -16.53
CA GLY A 82 9.19 -11.65 -17.75
C GLY A 82 7.79 -11.04 -17.89
N ALA A 83 6.92 -11.13 -16.88
CA ALA A 83 5.61 -10.49 -16.89
C ALA A 83 5.63 -9.14 -16.16
N LYS A 84 4.78 -8.23 -16.62
CA LYS A 84 4.57 -6.94 -15.96
C LYS A 84 3.90 -7.16 -14.59
N PRO A 85 4.36 -6.51 -13.51
CA PRO A 85 3.68 -6.56 -12.22
C PRO A 85 2.22 -6.10 -12.33
N SER A 86 1.30 -6.83 -11.71
CA SER A 86 -0.13 -6.46 -11.64
C SER A 86 -0.41 -5.36 -10.61
N TYR A 87 0.59 -4.52 -10.33
CA TYR A 87 0.49 -3.41 -9.39
C TYR A 87 0.41 -2.07 -10.14
N PRO A 88 -0.46 -1.15 -9.71
CA PRO A 88 -0.57 0.14 -10.37
C PRO A 88 0.65 1.01 -10.05
N TYR A 89 1.07 1.86 -11.01
CA TYR A 89 2.24 2.73 -10.85
C TYR A 89 2.27 3.58 -9.57
N PRO A 90 1.16 4.16 -9.07
CA PRO A 90 1.17 4.87 -7.80
C PRO A 90 1.71 4.02 -6.64
N VAL A 91 1.33 2.74 -6.58
CA VAL A 91 1.76 1.83 -5.52
C VAL A 91 3.25 1.53 -5.64
N LEU A 92 3.74 1.28 -6.86
CA LEU A 92 5.17 1.07 -7.11
C LEU A 92 6.01 2.27 -6.66
N ILE A 93 5.59 3.49 -7.04
CA ILE A 93 6.30 4.72 -6.69
C ILE A 93 6.23 4.97 -5.18
N GLN A 94 5.07 4.73 -4.56
CA GLN A 94 4.89 4.87 -3.11
C GLN A 94 5.87 3.97 -2.34
N LEU A 95 5.95 2.70 -2.71
CA LEU A 95 6.85 1.75 -2.06
C LEU A 95 8.32 2.05 -2.34
N ALA A 96 8.65 2.52 -3.55
CA ALA A 96 10.00 2.96 -3.87
C ALA A 96 10.44 4.12 -2.95
N ILE A 97 9.61 5.16 -2.83
CA ILE A 97 9.92 6.33 -1.99
C ILE A 97 9.94 5.93 -0.52
N ASN A 98 9.00 5.10 -0.07
CA ASN A 98 8.92 4.66 1.31
C ASN A 98 10.08 3.75 1.73
N GLY A 99 10.63 2.95 0.82
CA GLY A 99 11.82 2.15 1.10
C GLY A 99 13.13 2.92 1.10
N SER A 100 13.12 4.19 0.67
CA SER A 100 14.29 5.05 0.81
C SER A 100 14.50 5.45 2.28
N PRO A 101 15.75 5.51 2.76
CA PRO A 101 16.04 5.89 4.15
C PRO A 101 15.65 7.33 4.47
N ARG A 102 15.50 8.18 3.44
CA ARG A 102 15.13 9.59 3.57
C ARG A 102 13.66 9.86 3.24
N LYS A 103 12.85 8.82 2.96
CA LYS A 103 11.46 8.91 2.48
C LYS A 103 11.28 9.88 1.30
N ARG A 104 12.32 10.00 0.47
CA ARG A 104 12.38 10.88 -0.70
C ARG A 104 13.28 10.27 -1.75
N LEU A 105 12.88 10.37 -3.01
CA LEU A 105 13.68 9.92 -4.14
C LEU A 105 13.58 10.91 -5.29
N THR A 106 14.64 11.05 -6.06
CA THR A 106 14.62 11.74 -7.35
C THR A 106 13.94 10.88 -8.41
N LEU A 107 13.54 11.52 -9.50
CA LEU A 107 12.92 10.81 -10.63
C LEU A 107 13.83 9.71 -11.20
N SER A 108 15.15 9.93 -11.21
CA SER A 108 16.12 8.93 -11.67
C SER A 108 16.17 7.73 -10.74
N GLU A 109 16.21 7.97 -9.42
CA GLU A 109 16.24 6.91 -8.43
C GLU A 109 14.96 6.08 -8.44
N ILE A 110 13.79 6.70 -8.71
CA ILE A 110 12.53 5.95 -8.87
C ILE A 110 12.62 4.98 -10.06
N TYR A 111 13.23 5.39 -11.17
CA TYR A 111 13.42 4.48 -12.32
C TYR A 111 14.31 3.30 -11.93
N SER A 112 15.46 3.58 -11.33
CA SER A 112 16.42 2.54 -10.92
C SER A 112 15.81 1.59 -9.89
N ALA A 113 15.08 2.09 -8.89
CA ALA A 113 14.44 1.25 -7.87
C ALA A 113 13.43 0.26 -8.49
N ILE A 114 12.65 0.71 -9.48
CA ILE A 114 11.66 -0.14 -10.16
C ILE A 114 12.35 -1.16 -11.08
N GLU A 115 13.39 -0.73 -11.81
CA GLU A 115 14.19 -1.59 -12.70
C GLU A 115 14.98 -2.65 -11.93
N GLU A 116 15.45 -2.33 -10.72
CA GLU A 116 16.16 -3.24 -9.83
C GLU A 116 15.23 -4.32 -9.27
N ARG A 117 13.96 -3.97 -9.00
CA ARG A 117 12.98 -4.92 -8.46
C ARG A 117 12.36 -5.82 -9.53
N PHE A 118 11.96 -5.28 -10.68
CA PHE A 118 11.25 -6.07 -11.70
C PHE A 118 11.99 -6.08 -13.04
N GLU A 119 12.38 -7.28 -13.44
CA GLU A 119 13.12 -7.53 -14.69
C GLU A 119 12.39 -7.03 -15.94
N TRP A 120 11.05 -7.03 -15.93
CA TRP A 120 10.25 -6.53 -17.05
C TRP A 120 10.56 -5.07 -17.39
N PHE A 121 10.73 -4.20 -16.38
CA PHE A 121 11.05 -2.78 -16.64
C PHE A 121 12.48 -2.59 -17.12
N LYS A 122 13.40 -3.48 -16.73
CA LYS A 122 14.81 -3.46 -17.13
C LYS A 122 15.01 -3.94 -18.57
N ASN A 123 14.29 -4.98 -18.98
CA ASN A 123 14.43 -5.60 -20.30
C ASN A 123 13.55 -4.94 -21.37
N THR A 124 12.71 -3.96 -20.99
CA THR A 124 11.91 -3.21 -21.95
C THR A 124 12.74 -2.07 -22.54
N ASP A 125 13.11 -2.18 -23.82
CA ASP A 125 13.81 -1.12 -24.55
C ASP A 125 12.98 0.18 -24.65
N ASP A 126 11.66 0.04 -24.66
CA ASP A 126 10.71 1.15 -24.73
C ASP A 126 10.53 1.82 -23.35
N LYS A 127 11.13 3.02 -23.20
CA LYS A 127 10.93 3.90 -22.02
C LYS A 127 9.51 4.50 -21.89
N ALA A 128 8.51 3.90 -22.55
CA ALA A 128 7.10 4.29 -22.47
C ALA A 128 6.56 4.23 -21.03
N TRP A 129 7.02 3.25 -20.24
CA TRP A 129 6.65 3.12 -18.82
C TRP A 129 7.16 4.31 -17.99
N GLN A 130 8.33 4.88 -18.31
CA GLN A 130 8.84 6.07 -17.62
C GLN A 130 7.94 7.29 -17.86
N GLY A 131 7.33 7.40 -19.04
CA GLY A 131 6.30 8.40 -19.32
C GLY A 131 5.09 8.25 -18.41
N SER A 132 4.65 7.00 -18.19
CA SER A 132 3.54 6.69 -17.27
C SER A 132 3.88 7.03 -15.81
N ILE A 133 5.13 6.81 -15.37
CA ILE A 133 5.61 7.21 -14.04
C ILE A 133 5.55 8.74 -13.88
N ARG A 134 6.10 9.50 -14.84
CA ARG A 134 6.08 10.97 -14.82
C ARG A 134 4.65 11.54 -14.81
N HIS A 135 3.76 10.93 -15.60
CA HIS A 135 2.35 11.28 -15.60
C HIS A 135 1.71 11.03 -14.23
N THR A 136 1.98 9.87 -13.63
CA THR A 136 1.44 9.48 -12.31
C THR A 136 1.85 10.45 -11.21
N LEU A 137 3.14 10.79 -11.13
CA LEU A 137 3.69 11.77 -10.18
C LEU A 137 2.99 13.14 -10.29
N SER A 138 2.63 13.53 -11.51
CA SER A 138 1.94 14.80 -11.78
C SER A 138 0.44 14.73 -11.53
N LEU A 139 -0.17 13.55 -11.68
CA LEU A 139 -1.62 13.36 -11.59
C LEU A 139 -2.11 13.14 -10.15
N LYS A 140 -1.40 12.32 -9.37
CA LYS A 140 -1.80 11.94 -8.00
C LYS A 140 -1.40 13.01 -6.98
N SER A 141 -2.30 13.33 -6.05
CA SER A 141 -2.06 14.35 -4.99
C SER A 141 -1.05 13.89 -3.96
N CYS A 142 -0.94 12.58 -3.76
CA CYS A 142 -0.01 11.99 -2.82
C CYS A 142 1.46 12.25 -3.16
N PHE A 143 1.82 12.59 -4.41
CA PHE A 143 3.21 12.88 -4.77
C PHE A 143 3.48 14.38 -4.81
N ARG A 144 4.44 14.84 -4.01
CA ARG A 144 4.88 16.25 -3.99
C ARG A 144 6.36 16.36 -4.34
N THR A 145 6.70 17.43 -5.06
CA THR A 145 8.09 17.80 -5.35
C THR A 145 8.64 18.68 -4.22
N ILE A 146 9.88 18.43 -3.82
CA ILE A 146 10.67 19.22 -2.87
C ILE A 146 11.94 19.70 -3.56
N SER A 147 12.23 20.98 -3.45
CA SER A 147 13.47 21.57 -3.96
C SER A 147 14.68 20.96 -3.27
N ARG A 148 15.71 20.61 -4.04
CA ARG A 148 16.97 20.14 -3.48
C ARG A 148 17.68 21.30 -2.76
N PRO A 149 18.42 21.04 -1.67
CA PRO A 149 19.22 22.08 -1.03
C PRO A 149 20.28 22.58 -2.01
N ILE A 150 20.53 23.89 -2.03
CA ILE A 150 21.52 24.53 -2.92
C ILE A 150 22.94 23.98 -2.73
N THR A 151 23.22 23.39 -1.57
CA THR A 151 24.48 22.73 -1.22
C THR A 151 24.72 21.39 -1.92
N GLU A 152 23.68 20.73 -2.46
CA GLU A 152 23.83 19.47 -3.22
C GLU A 152 23.59 19.72 -4.72
N PRO A 153 24.63 20.01 -5.52
CA PRO A 153 24.47 20.13 -6.96
C PRO A 153 24.04 18.78 -7.55
N GLY A 154 22.89 18.75 -8.22
CA GLY A 154 22.43 17.56 -8.94
C GLY A 154 21.10 17.77 -9.65
N LYS A 155 20.78 16.86 -10.56
CA LYS A 155 19.69 17.02 -11.52
C LYS A 155 18.33 16.69 -10.89
N GLY A 156 17.38 17.60 -11.04
CA GLY A 156 15.97 17.39 -10.71
C GLY A 156 15.61 17.77 -9.28
N ASN A 157 14.39 17.42 -8.88
CA ASN A 157 13.85 17.64 -7.53
C ASN A 157 13.65 16.31 -6.81
N TYR A 158 13.52 16.35 -5.49
CA TYR A 158 13.09 15.19 -4.72
C TYR A 158 11.58 15.04 -4.80
N TRP A 159 11.12 13.81 -4.91
CA TRP A 159 9.71 13.43 -4.79
C TRP A 159 9.49 12.78 -3.43
N ILE A 160 8.43 13.20 -2.77
CA ILE A 160 7.96 12.62 -1.52
C ILE A 160 6.53 12.15 -1.65
N VAL A 161 6.13 11.26 -0.74
CA VAL A 161 4.74 10.87 -0.58
C VAL A 161 4.15 11.60 0.62
N ASP A 162 3.03 12.28 0.40
CA ASP A 162 2.27 13.03 1.40
C ASP A 162 0.81 12.58 1.35
N PHE A 163 0.39 11.79 2.34
CA PHE A 163 -0.97 11.29 2.45
C PHE A 163 -1.92 12.24 3.19
N SER A 164 -1.43 13.40 3.66
CA SER A 164 -2.24 14.39 4.39
C SER A 164 -3.44 14.89 3.57
N MET A 165 -3.30 14.96 2.25
CA MET A 165 -4.31 15.47 1.32
C MET A 165 -5.19 14.38 0.69
N GLY A 166 -5.08 13.12 1.16
CA GLY A 166 -5.77 11.96 0.57
C GLY A 166 -5.14 11.41 -0.71
N ASP A 167 -5.64 10.25 -1.15
CA ASP A 167 -5.15 9.45 -2.30
C ASP A 167 -5.73 9.87 -3.67
N GLY A 168 -6.36 11.05 -3.69
CA GLY A 168 -7.06 11.62 -4.84
C GLY A 168 -6.16 12.06 -6.02
N ASN A 169 -6.81 12.57 -7.06
CA ASN A 169 -6.12 13.25 -8.16
C ASN A 169 -6.01 14.75 -7.85
N LYS A 170 -4.88 15.39 -8.19
CA LYS A 170 -4.61 16.82 -7.91
C LYS A 170 -5.64 17.78 -8.52
N ARG A 171 -6.32 17.37 -9.59
CA ARG A 171 -7.35 18.17 -10.26
C ARG A 171 -8.70 17.46 -10.11
N PRO A 172 -9.75 18.15 -9.63
CA PRO A 172 -11.09 17.57 -9.65
C PRO A 172 -11.50 17.34 -11.11
N ARG A 173 -11.88 16.11 -11.45
CA ARG A 173 -12.48 15.84 -12.76
C ARG A 173 -13.81 16.56 -12.82
N LYS A 174 -13.93 17.58 -13.68
CA LYS A 174 -15.23 18.18 -14.01
C LYS A 174 -16.02 17.11 -14.77
N ARG A 175 -17.08 16.58 -14.15
CA ARG A 175 -18.06 15.69 -14.79
C ARG A 175 -18.97 16.48 -15.70
#